data_AF-A0A196SGC4-F1
#
_entry.id   AF-A0A196SGC4-F1
#
_cell.length_a   1.000
_cell.length_b   1.000
_cell.length_c   1.000
_cell.angle_alpha   90.00
_cell.angle_beta   90.00
_cell.angle_gamma   90.00
#
_symmetry.space_group_name_H-M   'P 1'
#
loop_
_entity.id
_entity.type
_entity.pdbx_description
1 polymer ?
#
loop_
_entity_poly.entity_id
_entity_poly.type
_entity_poly.pdbx_seq_one_letter_code
_entity_poly.pdbx_strand_id
1 'polypeptide(L)'
;MSKKTENRFCFMLVSEDKELDDFVGFMFSCFAQQKITGDLTKRIASCLKDMYGGGWCVIQGRDMDKAIRYYKGYCCVVKDVTTKEEIIMFRPSSMPITDKIQEDTRFDEQNWDIAIRQQVNKMDDAIYQYVKKSIAFTLDKSKRLSSYDIRKQITVGCGPLFHVIASPNKMFYSLDDAADEELYCSVDGVNLLCWRHMLNPSVLGESKRVTVIDKSWIQYVVLLCVAIVGVLAYLQYRECSGIYDKMQLYDFFEDDYQECGAKQRNLIYAIVGLFAVWAYLRSLQKRRHANRMKEQRKYLQDQLLSAKKQE
;
A
#
# COMPACT_ATOMS: atom_id res chain seq x y z
N MET A 1 -35.70 3.13 17.53
CA MET A 1 -34.62 2.18 17.16
C MET A 1 -33.79 2.80 16.05
N SER A 2 -32.61 3.33 16.38
CA SER A 2 -31.67 3.85 15.40
C SER A 2 -31.17 2.68 14.54
N LYS A 3 -31.57 2.62 13.26
CA LYS A 3 -30.95 1.68 12.31
C LYS A 3 -29.44 1.98 12.32
N LYS A 4 -28.64 1.06 12.85
CA LYS A 4 -27.19 1.05 12.59
C LYS A 4 -27.06 1.08 11.06
N THR A 5 -26.54 2.18 10.51
CA THR A 5 -26.17 2.24 9.11
C THR A 5 -25.08 1.19 8.93
N GLU A 6 -25.43 0.03 8.37
CA GLU A 6 -24.43 -0.97 7.99
C GLU A 6 -23.48 -0.32 6.99
N ASN A 7 -22.20 -0.27 7.33
CA ASN A 7 -21.17 0.21 6.42
C ASN A 7 -21.14 -0.75 5.23
N ARG A 8 -21.61 -0.29 4.06
CA ARG A 8 -21.64 -1.07 2.82
C ARG A 8 -20.26 -1.62 2.45
N PHE A 9 -19.20 -0.88 2.73
CA PHE A 9 -17.83 -1.27 2.39
C PHE A 9 -17.05 -1.67 3.65
N CYS A 10 -16.39 -2.83 3.59
CA CYS A 10 -15.59 -3.38 4.68
C CYS A 10 -14.16 -3.67 4.20
N PHE A 11 -13.15 -3.20 4.93
CA PHE A 11 -11.76 -3.50 4.59
C PHE A 11 -11.41 -4.94 4.97
N MET A 12 -10.96 -5.71 3.97
CA MET A 12 -10.47 -7.08 4.12
C MET A 12 -8.94 -7.12 4.24
N LEU A 13 -8.26 -6.18 3.57
CA LEU A 13 -6.82 -5.98 3.65
C LEU A 13 -6.53 -4.48 3.65
N VAL A 14 -5.74 -4.05 4.62
CA VAL A 14 -5.22 -2.68 4.72
C VAL A 14 -3.76 -2.66 4.28
N SER A 15 -3.33 -1.51 3.79
CA SER A 15 -1.96 -1.30 3.35
C SER A 15 -1.01 -1.06 4.54
N GLU A 16 0.29 -1.21 4.33
CA GLU A 16 1.29 -0.68 5.27
C GLU A 16 1.36 0.86 5.23
N ASP A 17 0.75 1.48 4.20
CA ASP A 17 0.62 2.92 4.06
C ASP A 17 -0.70 3.45 4.63
N LYS A 18 -0.62 4.00 5.84
CA LYS A 18 -1.80 4.58 6.52
C LYS A 18 -2.43 5.75 5.77
N GLU A 19 -1.65 6.56 5.05
CA GLU A 19 -2.21 7.68 4.27
C GLU A 19 -3.08 7.15 3.12
N LEU A 20 -2.66 6.04 2.50
CA LEU A 20 -3.46 5.32 1.50
C LEU A 20 -4.75 4.77 2.09
N ASP A 21 -4.68 4.08 3.23
CA ASP A 21 -5.87 3.50 3.87
C ASP A 21 -6.90 4.57 4.26
N ASP A 22 -6.44 5.68 4.83
CA ASP A 22 -7.30 6.82 5.20
C ASP A 22 -7.98 7.42 3.95
N PHE A 23 -7.24 7.53 2.83
CA PHE A 23 -7.77 8.02 1.57
C PHE A 23 -8.79 7.06 0.95
N VAL A 24 -8.47 5.77 0.86
CA VAL A 24 -9.36 4.73 0.34
C VAL A 24 -10.63 4.65 1.19
N GLY A 25 -10.49 4.72 2.52
CA GLY A 25 -11.63 4.70 3.45
C GLY A 25 -12.56 5.89 3.23
N PHE A 26 -11.98 7.08 3.02
CA PHE A 26 -12.77 8.27 2.67
C PHE A 26 -13.47 8.12 1.31
N MET A 27 -12.76 7.66 0.28
CA MET A 27 -13.32 7.45 -1.06
C MET A 27 -14.54 6.51 -1.01
N PHE A 28 -14.44 5.36 -0.35
CA PHE A 28 -15.57 4.43 -0.20
C PHE A 28 -16.70 4.99 0.68
N SER A 29 -16.38 5.83 1.68
CA SER A 29 -17.41 6.54 2.45
C SER A 29 -18.24 7.48 1.56
N CYS A 30 -17.59 8.17 0.61
CA CYS A 30 -18.27 9.02 -0.37
C CYS A 30 -19.14 8.19 -1.31
N PHE A 31 -18.64 7.06 -1.82
CA PHE A 31 -19.43 6.16 -2.67
C PHE A 31 -20.67 5.64 -1.95
N ALA A 32 -20.55 5.29 -0.66
CA ALA A 32 -21.68 4.87 0.16
C ALA A 32 -22.70 5.99 0.37
N GLN A 33 -22.24 7.20 0.72
CA GLN A 33 -23.13 8.37 0.92
C GLN A 33 -23.87 8.75 -0.36
N GLN A 34 -23.19 8.69 -1.51
CA GLN A 34 -23.76 9.01 -2.81
C GLN A 34 -24.52 7.83 -3.45
N LYS A 35 -24.56 6.67 -2.78
CA LYS A 35 -25.21 5.44 -3.27
C LYS A 35 -24.73 5.00 -4.66
N ILE A 36 -23.43 5.17 -4.96
CA ILE A 36 -22.85 4.78 -6.25
C ILE A 36 -22.80 3.26 -6.35
N THR A 37 -23.36 2.68 -7.40
CA THR A 37 -23.43 1.22 -7.63
C THR A 37 -22.79 0.82 -8.96
N GLY A 38 -22.59 -0.49 -9.17
CA GLY A 38 -22.05 -1.03 -10.41
C GLY A 38 -20.52 -1.17 -10.43
N ASP A 39 -19.93 -1.03 -11.62
CA ASP A 39 -18.48 -1.06 -11.84
C ASP A 39 -17.83 0.22 -11.31
N LEU A 40 -17.06 0.08 -10.23
CA LEU A 40 -16.34 1.17 -9.58
C LEU A 40 -14.89 1.30 -10.06
N THR A 41 -14.40 0.36 -10.87
CA THR A 41 -12.96 0.17 -11.11
C THR A 41 -12.31 1.40 -11.74
N LYS A 42 -12.92 1.97 -12.78
CA LYS A 42 -12.40 3.18 -13.45
C LYS A 42 -12.40 4.42 -12.56
N ARG A 43 -13.45 4.62 -11.77
CA ARG A 43 -13.54 5.78 -10.84
C ARG A 43 -12.47 5.67 -9.76
N ILE A 44 -12.29 4.48 -9.20
CA ILE A 44 -11.24 4.22 -8.20
C ILE A 44 -9.85 4.43 -8.81
N ALA A 45 -9.60 3.86 -9.99
CA ALA A 45 -8.31 3.99 -10.67
C ALA A 45 -7.97 5.47 -10.94
N SER A 46 -8.94 6.26 -11.40
CA SER A 46 -8.77 7.71 -11.60
C SER A 46 -8.44 8.44 -10.29
N CYS A 47 -9.19 8.19 -9.22
CA CYS A 47 -8.93 8.79 -7.90
C CYS A 47 -7.52 8.47 -7.39
N LEU A 48 -7.07 7.22 -7.56
CA LEU A 48 -5.74 6.78 -7.15
C LEU A 48 -4.64 7.40 -8.04
N LYS A 49 -4.87 7.48 -9.36
CA LYS A 49 -3.94 8.11 -10.33
C LYS A 49 -3.71 9.59 -10.00
N ASP A 50 -4.78 10.34 -9.76
CA ASP A 50 -4.72 11.76 -9.46
C ASP A 50 -3.98 12.06 -8.15
N MET A 51 -4.11 11.16 -7.16
CA MET A 51 -3.62 11.38 -5.80
C MET A 51 -2.24 10.79 -5.54
N TYR A 52 -1.96 9.61 -6.09
CA TYR A 52 -0.74 8.85 -5.82
C TYR A 52 0.15 8.70 -7.05
N GLY A 53 -0.30 9.06 -8.26
CA GLY A 53 0.41 8.84 -9.53
C GLY A 53 -0.03 7.53 -10.22
N GLY A 54 0.61 7.15 -11.32
CA GLY A 54 0.24 5.97 -12.13
C GLY A 54 0.54 4.61 -11.49
N GLY A 55 0.36 3.54 -12.26
CA GLY A 55 0.68 2.15 -11.90
C GLY A 55 -0.38 1.41 -11.07
N TRP A 56 -1.60 1.95 -10.97
CA TRP A 56 -2.68 1.32 -10.21
C TRP A 56 -3.48 0.33 -11.05
N CYS A 57 -3.66 -0.87 -10.50
CA CYS A 57 -4.56 -1.89 -11.01
C CYS A 57 -5.75 -2.00 -10.05
N VAL A 58 -6.97 -1.90 -10.59
CA VAL A 58 -8.21 -2.03 -9.80
C VAL A 58 -9.08 -3.11 -10.41
N ILE A 59 -9.44 -4.11 -9.62
CA ILE A 59 -10.25 -5.26 -10.08
C ILE A 59 -11.40 -5.46 -9.10
N GLN A 60 -12.60 -5.66 -9.64
CA GLN A 60 -13.83 -5.90 -8.88
C GLN A 60 -14.48 -7.21 -9.36
N GLY A 61 -14.81 -8.09 -8.42
CA GLY A 61 -15.44 -9.38 -8.75
C GLY A 61 -15.80 -10.19 -7.51
N ARG A 62 -16.43 -11.35 -7.71
CA ARG A 62 -16.78 -12.30 -6.62
C ARG A 62 -15.94 -13.56 -6.73
N ASP A 63 -15.66 -14.18 -5.59
CA ASP A 63 -14.98 -15.47 -5.50
C ASP A 63 -13.70 -15.52 -6.35
N MET A 64 -12.88 -14.47 -6.25
CA MET A 64 -11.67 -14.31 -7.05
C MET A 64 -10.49 -15.08 -6.44
N ASP A 65 -9.99 -16.09 -7.14
CA ASP A 65 -8.66 -16.64 -6.91
C ASP A 65 -7.62 -15.70 -7.54
N LYS A 66 -6.60 -15.32 -6.78
CA LYS A 66 -5.69 -14.21 -7.15
C LYS A 66 -4.24 -14.60 -6.93
N ALA A 67 -3.47 -14.49 -8.00
CA ALA A 67 -2.02 -14.60 -7.97
C ALA A 67 -1.38 -13.29 -8.41
N ILE A 68 -1.62 -12.24 -7.62
CA ILE A 68 -1.09 -10.91 -7.88
C ILE A 68 0.21 -10.68 -7.10
N ARG A 69 1.10 -9.85 -7.63
CA ARG A 69 2.23 -9.30 -6.89
C ARG A 69 1.98 -7.83 -6.69
N TYR A 70 2.17 -7.37 -5.47
CA TYR A 70 1.98 -5.97 -5.14
C TYR A 70 3.06 -5.54 -4.16
N TYR A 71 3.34 -4.25 -4.15
CA TYR A 71 4.10 -3.64 -3.07
C TYR A 71 3.20 -3.59 -1.83
N LYS A 72 3.64 -4.15 -0.68
CA LYS A 72 2.80 -4.27 0.53
C LYS A 72 2.22 -2.92 0.99
N GLY A 73 2.98 -1.84 0.84
CA GLY A 73 2.54 -0.46 1.09
C GLY A 73 1.60 0.15 0.04
N TYR A 74 1.18 -0.60 -1.00
CA TYR A 74 0.27 -0.11 -2.04
C TYR A 74 -0.75 -1.20 -2.44
N CYS A 75 -1.38 -1.84 -1.45
CA CYS A 75 -2.44 -2.81 -1.69
C CYS A 75 -3.54 -2.69 -0.63
N CYS A 76 -4.78 -2.52 -1.09
CA CYS A 76 -5.97 -2.50 -0.26
C CYS A 76 -7.01 -3.42 -0.89
N VAL A 77 -7.73 -4.17 -0.06
CA VAL A 77 -8.88 -4.99 -0.50
C VAL A 77 -10.10 -4.57 0.30
N VAL A 78 -11.15 -4.16 -0.41
CA VAL A 78 -12.42 -3.72 0.16
C VAL A 78 -13.53 -4.63 -0.34
N LYS A 79 -14.37 -5.11 0.57
CA LYS A 79 -15.55 -5.90 0.26
C LYS A 79 -16.79 -5.01 0.25
N ASP A 80 -17.52 -5.01 -0.86
CA ASP A 80 -18.89 -4.49 -0.91
C ASP A 80 -19.83 -5.56 -0.34
N VAL A 81 -20.36 -5.30 0.85
CA VAL A 81 -21.23 -6.24 1.58
C VAL A 81 -22.57 -6.43 0.86
N THR A 82 -23.03 -5.42 0.11
CA THR A 82 -24.30 -5.47 -0.62
C THR A 82 -24.20 -6.39 -1.85
N THR A 83 -23.15 -6.25 -2.65
CA THR A 83 -22.96 -7.09 -3.86
C THR A 83 -22.17 -8.37 -3.59
N LYS A 84 -21.56 -8.47 -2.40
CA LYS A 84 -20.60 -9.52 -2.01
C LYS A 84 -19.34 -9.56 -2.89
N GLU A 85 -19.02 -8.47 -3.57
CA GLU A 85 -17.84 -8.34 -4.41
C GLU A 85 -16.63 -7.87 -3.61
N GLU A 86 -15.46 -8.38 -3.97
CA GLU A 86 -14.17 -7.83 -3.55
C GLU A 86 -13.70 -6.82 -4.59
N ILE A 87 -13.16 -5.70 -4.11
CA ILE A 87 -12.52 -4.66 -4.89
C ILE A 87 -11.06 -4.62 -4.43
N ILE A 88 -10.17 -5.02 -5.33
CA ILE A 88 -8.73 -5.11 -5.10
C ILE A 88 -8.10 -3.90 -5.78
N MET A 89 -7.37 -3.09 -5.01
CA MET A 89 -6.63 -1.92 -5.51
C MET A 89 -5.17 -2.13 -5.16
N PHE A 90 -4.29 -2.15 -6.16
CA PHE A 90 -2.87 -2.35 -5.89
C PHE A 90 -1.94 -1.75 -6.92
N ARG A 91 -0.68 -1.53 -6.51
CA ARG A 91 0.45 -1.31 -7.40
C ARG A 91 1.32 -2.55 -7.51
N PRO A 92 1.65 -3.02 -8.73
CA PRO A 92 2.54 -4.16 -8.95
C PRO A 92 3.95 -4.00 -8.37
N SER A 93 4.63 -5.12 -8.12
CA SER A 93 5.99 -5.19 -7.57
C SER A 93 6.89 -6.10 -8.40
N SER A 94 8.20 -5.77 -8.45
CA SER A 94 9.24 -6.48 -9.21
C SER A 94 9.75 -7.76 -8.56
N MET A 95 9.42 -8.05 -7.30
CA MET A 95 10.02 -9.21 -6.64
C MET A 95 9.70 -10.49 -7.44
N PRO A 96 10.64 -11.44 -7.62
CA PRO A 96 10.37 -12.70 -8.32
C PRO A 96 9.70 -13.75 -7.42
N ILE A 97 9.05 -14.77 -8.01
CA ILE A 97 8.62 -15.98 -7.28
C ILE A 97 9.90 -16.66 -6.78
N THR A 98 10.07 -16.72 -5.47
CA THR A 98 11.24 -17.32 -4.81
C THR A 98 11.12 -18.83 -4.68
N ASP A 99 9.94 -19.38 -4.91
CA ASP A 99 9.72 -20.83 -4.88
C ASP A 99 10.44 -21.46 -6.07
N LYS A 100 11.24 -22.50 -5.82
CA LYS A 100 11.83 -23.31 -6.89
C LYS A 100 10.70 -23.87 -7.76
N ILE A 101 10.61 -23.38 -8.98
CA ILE A 101 9.69 -23.91 -9.98
C ILE A 101 10.32 -25.19 -10.50
N GLN A 102 9.81 -26.34 -10.07
CA GLN A 102 10.19 -27.61 -10.68
C GLN A 102 9.62 -27.65 -12.10
N GLU A 103 10.51 -27.83 -13.07
CA GLU A 103 10.15 -28.07 -14.47
C GLU A 103 9.42 -29.42 -14.57
N ASP A 104 8.26 -29.41 -15.22
CA ASP A 104 7.48 -30.62 -15.52
C ASP A 104 7.67 -30.88 -17.02
N THR A 105 8.47 -31.88 -17.38
CA THR A 105 8.89 -32.13 -18.77
C THR A 105 7.71 -32.35 -19.72
N ARG A 106 6.55 -32.80 -19.19
CA ARG A 106 5.30 -32.95 -19.95
C ARG A 106 4.79 -31.65 -20.54
N PHE A 107 5.15 -30.51 -19.94
CA PHE A 107 4.78 -29.21 -20.48
C PHE A 107 5.34 -29.04 -21.89
N ASP A 108 6.60 -29.40 -22.12
CA ASP A 108 7.27 -29.22 -23.42
C ASP A 108 7.06 -30.37 -24.38
N GLU A 109 6.85 -31.58 -23.87
CA GLU A 109 6.69 -32.80 -24.69
C GLU A 109 5.30 -32.96 -25.32
N GLN A 110 4.26 -32.35 -24.75
CA GLN A 110 2.88 -32.52 -25.22
C GLN A 110 2.31 -31.22 -25.84
N ASN A 111 1.51 -31.40 -26.89
CA ASN A 111 0.72 -30.30 -27.46
C ASN A 111 -0.50 -30.05 -26.56
N TRP A 112 -0.39 -29.04 -25.70
CA TRP A 112 -1.50 -28.60 -24.86
C TRP A 112 -2.36 -27.60 -25.64
N ASP A 113 -3.60 -27.99 -25.91
CA ASP A 113 -4.59 -27.10 -26.51
C ASP A 113 -5.88 -27.08 -25.71
N ILE A 114 -6.55 -25.93 -25.74
CA ILE A 114 -7.81 -25.70 -25.03
C ILE A 114 -8.68 -24.69 -25.76
N ALA A 115 -9.99 -24.91 -25.74
CA ALA A 115 -10.95 -23.94 -26.23
C ALA A 115 -11.01 -22.75 -25.26
N ILE A 116 -10.62 -21.58 -25.76
CA ILE A 116 -10.68 -20.32 -25.02
C ILE A 116 -11.71 -19.41 -25.67
N ARG A 117 -12.72 -18.98 -24.90
CA ARG A 117 -13.62 -17.91 -25.33
C ARG A 117 -12.99 -16.57 -24.97
N GLN A 118 -12.37 -15.92 -25.94
CA GLN A 118 -11.72 -14.62 -25.74
C GLN A 118 -12.75 -13.49 -25.65
N GLN A 119 -12.55 -12.56 -24.72
CA GLN A 119 -13.26 -11.28 -24.69
C GLN A 119 -12.32 -10.10 -25.00
N VAL A 120 -11.07 -10.16 -24.52
CA VAL A 120 -10.01 -9.19 -24.84
C VAL A 120 -8.71 -9.95 -25.07
N ASN A 121 -7.99 -9.62 -26.13
CA ASN A 121 -6.63 -10.08 -26.35
C ASN A 121 -5.79 -8.94 -26.95
N LYS A 122 -4.78 -8.51 -26.20
CA LYS A 122 -3.75 -7.56 -26.61
C LYS A 122 -2.36 -8.18 -26.50
N MET A 123 -2.28 -9.50 -26.33
CA MET A 123 -1.01 -10.20 -26.25
C MET A 123 -0.42 -10.41 -27.64
N ASP A 124 0.91 -10.32 -27.73
CA ASP A 124 1.64 -10.82 -28.89
C ASP A 124 1.36 -12.32 -29.07
N ASP A 125 1.27 -12.79 -30.32
CA ASP A 125 0.83 -14.17 -30.62
C ASP A 125 1.69 -15.23 -29.91
N ALA A 126 3.01 -15.05 -29.88
CA ALA A 126 3.92 -15.96 -29.17
C ALA A 126 3.62 -16.04 -27.67
N ILE A 127 3.35 -14.90 -27.03
CA ILE A 127 2.99 -14.83 -25.60
C ILE A 127 1.60 -15.44 -25.39
N TYR A 128 0.65 -15.11 -26.26
CA TYR A 128 -0.71 -15.66 -26.22
C TYR A 128 -0.71 -17.20 -26.30
N GLN A 129 0.02 -17.78 -27.25
CA GLN A 129 0.12 -19.25 -27.38
C GLN A 129 0.75 -19.88 -26.13
N TYR A 130 1.79 -19.26 -25.57
CA TYR A 130 2.41 -19.75 -24.34
C TYR A 130 1.46 -19.69 -23.12
N VAL A 131 0.71 -18.59 -22.99
CA VAL A 131 -0.30 -18.42 -21.94
C VAL A 131 -1.44 -19.44 -22.11
N LYS A 132 -1.91 -19.66 -23.34
CA LYS A 132 -2.91 -20.68 -23.67
C LYS A 132 -2.44 -22.08 -23.27
N LYS A 133 -1.20 -22.43 -23.65
CA LYS A 133 -0.53 -23.69 -23.26
C LYS A 133 -0.45 -23.85 -21.74
N SER A 134 -0.09 -22.77 -21.03
CA SER A 134 0.00 -22.72 -19.57
C SER A 134 -1.35 -22.96 -18.88
N ILE A 135 -2.43 -22.39 -19.42
CA ILE A 135 -3.79 -22.59 -18.91
C ILE A 135 -4.23 -24.05 -19.11
N ALA A 136 -4.05 -24.58 -20.32
CA ALA A 136 -4.41 -25.95 -20.67
C ALA A 136 -3.69 -26.98 -19.78
N PHE A 137 -2.37 -26.84 -19.63
CA PHE A 137 -1.57 -27.69 -18.76
C PHE A 137 -2.03 -27.64 -17.29
N THR A 138 -2.31 -26.45 -16.78
CA THR A 138 -2.75 -26.27 -15.39
C THR A 138 -4.10 -26.93 -15.13
N LEU A 139 -5.04 -26.78 -16.07
CA LEU A 139 -6.36 -27.39 -15.98
C LEU A 139 -6.25 -28.91 -15.98
N ASP A 140 -5.42 -29.50 -16.86
CA ASP A 140 -5.26 -30.95 -16.88
C ASP A 140 -4.65 -31.48 -15.58
N LYS A 141 -3.58 -30.84 -15.10
CA LYS A 141 -2.82 -31.27 -13.92
C LYS A 141 -3.64 -31.20 -12.63
N SER A 142 -4.40 -30.12 -12.44
CA SER A 142 -5.08 -29.84 -11.16
C SER A 142 -6.60 -30.01 -11.19
N LYS A 143 -7.18 -30.24 -12.38
CA LYS A 143 -8.63 -30.28 -12.64
C LYS A 143 -9.37 -29.01 -12.19
N ARG A 144 -8.63 -27.92 -11.98
CA ARG A 144 -9.16 -26.60 -11.63
C ARG A 144 -8.27 -25.51 -12.22
N LEU A 145 -8.83 -24.33 -12.45
CA LEU A 145 -8.06 -23.17 -12.87
C LEU A 145 -7.64 -22.36 -11.64
N SER A 146 -6.42 -22.60 -11.13
CA SER A 146 -5.85 -21.76 -10.08
C SER A 146 -4.98 -20.66 -10.67
N SER A 147 -5.20 -19.43 -10.22
CA SER A 147 -4.40 -18.27 -10.60
C SER A 147 -2.92 -18.47 -10.27
N TYR A 148 -2.60 -19.11 -9.14
CA TYR A 148 -1.21 -19.31 -8.71
C TYR A 148 -0.47 -20.27 -9.65
N ASP A 149 -1.09 -21.41 -9.96
CA ASP A 149 -0.47 -22.44 -10.81
C ASP A 149 -0.30 -21.94 -12.25
N ILE A 150 -1.32 -21.26 -12.81
CA ILE A 150 -1.24 -20.66 -14.15
C ILE A 150 -0.11 -19.64 -14.19
N ARG A 151 -0.07 -18.71 -13.22
CA ARG A 151 0.97 -17.68 -13.16
C ARG A 151 2.36 -18.28 -13.00
N LYS A 152 2.50 -19.34 -12.20
CA LYS A 152 3.76 -20.04 -12.00
C LYS A 152 4.31 -20.57 -13.33
N GLN A 153 3.46 -21.17 -14.17
CA GLN A 153 3.86 -21.64 -15.50
C GLN A 153 4.22 -20.48 -16.43
N ILE A 154 3.40 -19.44 -16.49
CA ILE A 154 3.69 -18.23 -17.29
C ILE A 154 5.02 -17.60 -16.87
N THR A 155 5.34 -17.61 -15.57
CA THR A 155 6.59 -17.03 -15.06
C THR A 155 7.84 -17.73 -15.59
N VAL A 156 7.77 -19.04 -15.86
CA VAL A 156 8.93 -19.81 -16.39
C VAL A 156 9.29 -19.35 -17.79
N GLY A 157 8.32 -19.19 -18.69
CA GLY A 157 8.59 -18.81 -20.08
C GLY A 157 8.55 -17.31 -20.38
N CYS A 158 7.68 -16.56 -19.69
CA CYS A 158 7.40 -15.15 -20.01
C CYS A 158 7.90 -14.16 -18.94
N GLY A 159 8.44 -14.66 -17.83
CA GLY A 159 9.00 -13.85 -16.75
C GLY A 159 7.99 -13.44 -15.65
N PRO A 160 8.48 -12.80 -14.56
CA PRO A 160 7.76 -12.70 -13.29
C PRO A 160 6.68 -11.60 -13.21
N LEU A 161 6.61 -10.74 -14.23
CA LEU A 161 5.75 -9.54 -14.25
C LEU A 161 4.30 -9.83 -14.65
N PHE A 162 3.97 -11.09 -14.94
CA PHE A 162 2.59 -11.49 -15.19
C PHE A 162 1.79 -11.57 -13.90
N HIS A 163 0.51 -11.25 -14.01
CA HIS A 163 -0.50 -11.37 -12.97
C HIS A 163 -1.67 -12.18 -13.51
N VAL A 164 -2.28 -12.98 -12.64
CA VAL A 164 -3.43 -13.82 -13.01
C VAL A 164 -4.49 -13.70 -11.93
N ILE A 165 -5.74 -13.51 -12.37
CA ILE A 165 -6.93 -13.62 -11.54
C ILE A 165 -7.92 -14.54 -12.26
N ALA A 166 -8.52 -15.44 -11.49
CA ALA A 166 -9.52 -16.40 -11.92
C ALA A 166 -10.77 -16.20 -11.08
N SER A 167 -11.93 -16.21 -11.72
CA SER A 167 -13.20 -16.11 -11.03
C SER A 167 -14.28 -16.87 -11.80
N PRO A 168 -15.15 -17.64 -11.12
CA PRO A 168 -16.34 -18.21 -11.76
C PRO A 168 -17.34 -17.12 -12.17
N ASN A 169 -17.18 -15.89 -11.66
CA ASN A 169 -18.04 -14.76 -11.96
C ASN A 169 -17.34 -13.79 -12.90
N LYS A 170 -18.14 -12.94 -13.58
CA LYS A 170 -17.61 -11.86 -14.40
C LYS A 170 -16.82 -10.88 -13.52
N MET A 171 -15.67 -10.44 -14.02
CA MET A 171 -14.84 -9.42 -13.38
C MET A 171 -14.97 -8.08 -14.12
N PHE A 172 -14.89 -7.00 -13.37
CA PHE A 172 -14.63 -5.65 -13.88
C PHE A 172 -13.21 -5.28 -13.51
N TYR A 173 -12.53 -4.53 -14.37
CA TYR A 173 -11.17 -4.14 -14.12
C TYR A 173 -10.79 -2.83 -14.83
N SER A 174 -9.83 -2.13 -14.22
CA SER A 174 -9.14 -0.99 -14.79
C SER A 174 -7.65 -1.19 -14.54
N LEU A 175 -6.91 -1.40 -15.61
CA LEU A 175 -5.45 -1.49 -15.60
C LEU A 175 -4.89 -0.14 -16.09
N ASP A 176 -3.81 0.32 -15.47
CA ASP A 176 -3.11 1.54 -15.92
C ASP A 176 -2.30 1.28 -17.21
N ASP A 177 -1.82 2.35 -17.83
CA ASP A 177 -1.10 2.35 -19.12
C ASP A 177 0.17 1.49 -19.12
N ALA A 178 0.69 1.15 -17.94
CA ALA A 178 1.82 0.25 -17.76
C ALA A 178 1.48 -1.25 -17.89
N ALA A 179 0.20 -1.62 -17.95
CA ALA A 179 -0.21 -2.99 -18.24
C ALA A 179 -0.12 -3.27 -19.75
N ASP A 180 0.72 -4.23 -20.12
CA ASP A 180 0.85 -4.75 -21.47
C ASP A 180 0.50 -6.25 -21.50
N GLU A 181 0.37 -6.84 -22.70
CA GLU A 181 0.04 -8.26 -22.87
C GLU A 181 -1.24 -8.68 -22.11
N GLU A 182 -2.36 -8.03 -22.38
CA GLU A 182 -3.63 -8.28 -21.68
C GLU A 182 -4.44 -9.38 -22.36
N LEU A 183 -4.92 -10.35 -21.58
CA LEU A 183 -5.87 -11.37 -21.98
C LEU A 183 -7.01 -11.43 -20.95
N TYR A 184 -8.23 -11.20 -21.41
CA TYR A 184 -9.44 -11.52 -20.68
C TYR A 184 -10.20 -12.60 -21.45
N CYS A 185 -10.33 -13.77 -20.85
CA CYS A 185 -10.91 -14.93 -21.50
C CYS A 185 -11.80 -15.76 -20.55
N SER A 186 -12.61 -16.66 -21.11
CA SER A 186 -13.30 -17.69 -20.35
C SER A 186 -12.93 -19.09 -20.82
N VAL A 187 -12.69 -19.97 -19.85
CA VAL A 187 -12.28 -21.37 -20.02
C VAL A 187 -13.05 -22.21 -19.01
N ASP A 188 -13.78 -23.21 -19.49
CA ASP A 188 -14.59 -24.12 -18.65
C ASP A 188 -15.49 -23.41 -17.62
N GLY A 189 -16.15 -22.32 -18.04
CA GLY A 189 -17.04 -21.53 -17.19
C GLY A 189 -16.33 -20.60 -16.20
N VAL A 190 -15.00 -20.57 -16.15
CA VAL A 190 -14.20 -19.65 -15.33
C VAL A 190 -13.72 -18.48 -16.19
N ASN A 191 -13.79 -17.26 -15.66
CA ASN A 191 -13.22 -16.07 -16.28
C ASN A 191 -11.80 -15.86 -15.77
N LEU A 192 -10.87 -15.63 -16.69
CA LEU A 192 -9.45 -15.41 -16.42
C LEU A 192 -9.05 -14.03 -16.92
N LEU A 193 -8.40 -13.26 -16.06
CA LEU A 193 -7.70 -12.03 -16.42
C LEU A 193 -6.21 -12.28 -16.21
N CYS A 194 -5.45 -12.22 -17.31
CA CYS A 194 -4.01 -12.33 -17.34
C CYS A 194 -3.43 -11.05 -17.97
N TRP A 195 -2.41 -10.47 -17.36
CA TRP A 195 -1.71 -9.34 -17.95
C TRP A 195 -0.28 -9.28 -17.45
N ARG A 196 0.61 -8.67 -18.24
CA ARG A 196 1.93 -8.27 -17.80
C ARG A 196 1.87 -6.81 -17.34
N HIS A 197 2.60 -6.48 -16.29
CA HIS A 197 2.70 -5.10 -15.84
C HIS A 197 4.14 -4.63 -15.84
N MET A 198 4.42 -3.65 -16.70
CA MET A 198 5.73 -3.06 -16.85
C MET A 198 6.00 -2.10 -15.70
N LEU A 199 7.13 -2.26 -15.03
CA LEU A 199 7.52 -1.38 -13.93
C LEU A 199 8.26 -0.18 -14.50
N ASN A 200 7.50 0.72 -15.13
CA ASN A 200 8.06 1.94 -15.70
C ASN A 200 8.24 3.00 -14.59
N PRO A 201 9.48 3.42 -14.27
CA PRO A 201 9.74 4.41 -13.22
C PRO A 201 9.03 5.74 -13.45
N SER A 202 8.79 6.12 -14.71
CA SER A 202 8.08 7.36 -15.06
C SER A 202 6.58 7.31 -14.72
N VAL A 203 5.98 6.12 -14.76
CA VAL A 203 4.56 5.88 -14.41
C VAL A 203 4.40 5.69 -12.90
N LEU A 204 5.42 5.12 -12.24
CA LEU A 204 5.49 4.93 -10.79
C LEU A 204 5.90 6.20 -10.04
N GLY A 205 6.26 7.28 -10.75
CA GLY A 205 6.58 8.58 -10.18
C GLY A 205 5.44 9.12 -9.34
N GLU A 206 5.67 9.28 -8.04
CA GLU A 206 4.68 9.79 -7.10
C GLU A 206 4.46 11.29 -7.35
N SER A 207 3.29 11.67 -7.88
CA SER A 207 3.03 13.04 -8.34
C SER A 207 2.99 14.09 -7.22
N LYS A 208 2.71 13.70 -5.97
CA LYS A 208 2.50 14.64 -4.84
C LYS A 208 3.00 14.17 -3.48
N ARG A 209 3.76 13.08 -3.40
CA ARG A 209 4.21 12.57 -2.10
C ARG A 209 5.51 13.23 -1.66
N VAL A 210 5.42 14.06 -0.63
CA VAL A 210 6.58 14.33 0.22
C VAL A 210 6.88 13.01 0.94
N THR A 211 7.87 12.29 0.44
CA THR A 211 8.27 10.93 0.85
C THR A 211 8.33 10.77 2.37
N VAL A 212 7.93 9.58 2.83
CA VAL A 212 7.95 9.17 4.25
C VAL A 212 9.35 9.31 4.87
N ILE A 213 10.39 9.24 4.03
CA ILE A 213 11.80 9.39 4.40
C ILE A 213 12.08 10.73 5.11
N ASP A 214 11.27 11.77 4.88
CA ASP A 214 11.50 13.08 5.49
C ASP A 214 10.81 13.34 6.84
N LYS A 215 9.90 12.46 7.31
CA LYS A 215 9.00 12.81 8.44
C LYS A 215 9.16 11.96 9.69
N SER A 216 9.56 10.69 9.52
CA SER A 216 9.68 9.73 10.63
C SER A 216 11.02 9.89 11.35
N TRP A 217 12.11 10.06 10.60
CA TRP A 217 13.46 10.14 11.15
C TRP A 217 13.68 11.32 12.10
N ILE A 218 13.13 12.50 11.79
CA ILE A 218 13.26 13.70 12.64
C ILE A 218 12.74 13.45 14.07
N GLN A 219 11.67 12.67 14.24
CA GLN A 219 11.17 12.32 15.58
C GLN A 219 12.16 11.43 16.34
N TYR A 220 12.77 10.46 15.64
CA TYR A 220 13.78 9.57 16.22
C TYR A 220 15.09 10.30 16.54
N VAL A 221 15.50 11.25 15.69
CA VAL A 221 16.66 12.12 15.94
C VAL A 221 16.45 12.97 17.19
N VAL A 222 15.26 13.57 17.36
CA VAL A 222 14.98 14.36 18.56
C VAL A 222 14.91 13.49 19.82
N LEU A 223 14.34 12.28 19.74
CA LEU A 223 14.35 11.31 20.85
C LEU A 223 15.78 10.89 21.22
N LEU A 224 16.64 10.67 20.23
CA LEU A 224 18.06 10.36 20.46
C LEU A 224 18.78 11.53 21.14
N CYS A 225 18.53 12.77 20.71
CA CYS A 225 19.09 13.96 21.37
C CYS A 225 18.61 14.08 22.82
N VAL A 226 17.32 13.83 23.11
CA VAL A 226 16.80 13.82 24.48
C VAL A 226 17.48 12.74 25.33
N ALA A 227 17.72 11.56 24.77
CA ALA A 227 18.41 10.48 25.47
C ALA A 227 19.87 10.86 25.81
N ILE A 228 20.61 11.42 24.84
CA ILE A 228 22.01 11.86 25.05
C ILE A 228 22.09 12.97 26.10
N VAL A 229 21.25 14.00 26.00
CA VAL A 229 21.25 15.10 26.98
C VAL A 229 20.76 14.62 28.35
N GLY A 230 19.85 13.65 28.40
CA GLY A 230 19.42 12.99 29.63
C GLY A 230 20.56 12.26 30.35
N VAL A 231 21.39 11.53 29.61
CA VAL A 231 22.60 10.88 30.16
C VAL A 231 23.58 11.94 30.70
N LEU A 232 23.82 13.01 29.95
CA LEU A 232 24.70 14.10 30.39
C LEU A 232 24.17 14.79 31.66
N ALA A 233 22.85 15.03 31.75
CA ALA A 233 22.23 15.62 32.93
C ALA A 233 22.36 14.70 34.16
N TYR A 234 22.25 13.38 33.98
CA TYR A 234 22.43 12.39 35.04
C TYR A 234 23.89 12.32 35.52
N LEU A 235 24.85 12.32 34.59
CA LEU A 235 26.27 12.36 34.93
C LEU A 235 26.61 13.64 35.70
N GLN A 236 26.11 14.79 35.25
CA GLN A 236 26.31 16.07 35.94
C GLN A 236 25.67 16.08 37.33
N TYR A 237 24.47 15.51 37.49
CA TYR A 237 23.83 15.36 38.81
C TYR A 237 24.69 14.55 39.77
N ARG A 238 25.28 13.44 39.29
CA ARG A 238 26.15 12.59 40.11
C ARG A 238 27.42 13.32 40.53
N GLU A 239 27.99 14.14 39.65
CA GLU A 239 29.11 15.02 39.98
C GLU A 239 28.71 16.06 41.03
N CYS A 240 27.58 16.76 40.85
CA CYS A 240 27.14 17.78 41.79
C CYS A 240 26.78 17.20 43.16
N SER A 241 26.19 15.99 43.21
CA SER A 241 25.95 15.27 44.46
C SER A 241 27.26 14.94 45.19
N GLY A 242 28.30 14.50 44.46
CA GLY A 242 29.60 14.21 45.06
C GLY A 242 30.32 15.46 45.57
N ILE A 243 30.10 16.63 44.96
CA ILE A 243 30.62 17.92 45.45
C ILE A 243 29.84 18.37 46.68
N TYR A 244 28.51 18.20 46.70
CA TYR A 244 27.66 18.49 47.86
C TYR A 244 28.07 17.70 49.10
N ASP A 245 28.30 16.39 48.95
CA ASP A 245 28.73 15.54 50.06
C ASP A 245 30.08 15.99 50.63
N LYS A 246 30.99 16.46 49.78
CA LYS A 246 32.30 17.02 50.21
C LYS A 246 32.16 18.39 50.87
N MET A 247 31.25 19.23 50.37
CA MET A 247 30.94 20.53 50.97
C MET A 247 30.38 20.38 52.39
N GLN A 248 29.54 19.37 52.64
CA GLN A 248 29.02 19.08 53.98
C GLN A 248 30.11 18.62 54.98
N LEU A 249 31.21 18.03 54.50
CA LEU A 249 32.34 17.64 55.34
C LEU A 249 33.40 18.74 55.50
N TYR A 250 33.54 19.62 54.52
CA TYR A 250 34.58 20.64 54.43
C TYR A 250 33.95 21.92 53.85
N ASP A 251 33.78 22.97 54.67
CA ASP A 251 33.10 24.25 54.35
C ASP A 251 33.76 25.11 53.23
N PHE A 252 34.40 24.50 52.23
CA PHE A 252 35.24 25.18 51.22
C PHE A 252 34.77 25.02 49.76
N PHE A 253 33.69 24.28 49.49
CA PHE A 253 33.29 23.88 48.12
C PHE A 253 32.00 24.54 47.60
N GLU A 254 31.58 25.67 48.19
CA GLU A 254 30.30 26.31 47.88
C GLU A 254 30.23 26.85 46.44
N ASP A 255 31.31 27.48 45.96
CA ASP A 255 31.38 28.03 44.59
C ASP A 255 31.37 26.91 43.52
N ASP A 256 32.12 25.83 43.75
CA ASP A 256 32.18 24.66 42.86
C ASP A 256 30.81 23.96 42.76
N TYR A 257 30.08 23.88 43.87
CA TYR A 257 28.73 23.34 43.90
C TYR A 257 27.74 24.22 43.13
N GLN A 258 27.83 25.55 43.27
CA GLN A 258 26.98 26.48 42.53
C GLN A 258 27.22 26.44 41.02
N GLU A 259 28.49 26.35 40.58
CA GLU A 259 28.83 26.24 39.16
C GLU A 259 28.34 24.90 38.57
N CYS A 260 28.52 23.80 39.31
CA CYS A 260 28.00 22.48 38.92
C CYS A 260 26.47 22.50 38.80
N GLY A 261 25.77 23.08 39.78
CA GLY A 261 24.32 23.22 39.77
C GLY A 261 23.80 24.13 38.65
N ALA A 262 24.58 25.11 38.19
CA ALA A 262 24.26 25.91 37.00
C ALA A 262 24.35 25.08 35.70
N LYS A 263 25.40 24.26 35.55
CA LYS A 263 25.55 23.33 34.41
C LYS A 263 24.43 22.29 34.35
N GLN A 264 24.04 21.74 35.50
CA GLN A 264 22.90 20.81 35.58
C GLN A 264 21.57 21.49 35.17
N ARG A 265 21.31 22.71 35.64
CA ARG A 265 20.12 23.48 35.25
C ARG A 265 20.06 23.74 33.75
N ASN A 266 21.18 24.11 33.13
CA ASN A 266 21.26 24.31 31.68
C ASN A 266 20.96 23.04 30.89
N LEU A 267 21.42 21.88 31.35
CA LEU A 267 21.10 20.58 30.72
C LEU A 267 19.61 20.24 30.86
N ILE A 268 18.99 20.52 32.00
CA ILE A 268 17.54 20.35 32.19
C ILE A 268 16.75 21.28 31.25
N TYR A 269 17.16 22.55 31.13
CA TYR A 269 16.53 23.48 30.19
C TYR A 269 16.66 23.01 28.73
N ALA A 270 17.81 22.42 28.36
CA ALA A 270 17.99 21.84 27.03
C ALA A 270 17.04 20.65 26.78
N ILE A 271 16.82 19.77 27.77
CA ILE A 271 15.86 18.66 27.67
C ILE A 271 14.44 19.19 27.47
N VAL A 272 14.02 20.17 28.28
CA VAL A 272 12.69 20.79 28.19
C VAL A 272 12.50 21.47 26.83
N GLY A 273 13.52 22.18 26.33
CA GLY A 273 13.52 22.81 25.02
C GLY A 273 13.38 21.79 23.88
N LEU A 274 14.15 20.70 23.91
CA LEU A 274 14.06 19.62 22.92
C LEU A 274 12.69 18.93 22.93
N PHE A 275 12.11 18.73 24.12
CA PHE A 275 10.76 18.17 24.24
C PHE A 275 9.70 19.13 23.69
N ALA A 276 9.82 20.43 23.94
CA ALA A 276 8.94 21.45 23.37
C ALA A 276 9.02 21.49 21.83
N VAL A 277 10.23 21.42 21.27
CA VAL A 277 10.45 21.32 19.81
C VAL A 277 9.82 20.05 19.26
N TRP A 278 9.99 18.91 19.92
CA TRP A 278 9.34 17.66 19.52
C TRP A 278 7.81 17.76 19.52
N ALA A 279 7.23 18.31 20.60
CA ALA A 279 5.78 18.48 20.72
C ALA A 279 5.23 19.44 19.65
N TYR A 280 5.96 20.52 19.36
CA TYR A 280 5.63 21.47 18.31
C TYR A 280 5.69 20.84 16.92
N LEU A 281 6.77 20.12 16.59
CA LEU A 281 6.91 19.38 15.33
C LEU A 281 5.77 18.36 15.15
N ARG A 282 5.43 17.62 16.21
CA ARG A 282 4.33 16.65 16.21
C ARG A 282 2.97 17.34 15.98
N SER A 283 2.75 18.50 16.59
CA SER A 283 1.54 19.31 16.38
C SER A 283 1.44 19.83 14.95
N LEU A 284 2.54 20.36 14.40
CA LEU A 284 2.65 20.80 13.00
C LEU A 284 2.37 19.66 12.02
N GLN A 285 2.94 18.48 12.27
CA GLN A 285 2.69 17.29 11.45
C GLN A 285 1.21 16.91 11.47
N LYS A 286 0.57 16.89 12.65
CA LYS A 286 -0.88 16.63 12.77
C LYS A 286 -1.71 17.67 12.01
N ARG A 287 -1.38 18.96 12.14
CA ARG A 287 -2.09 20.05 11.42
C ARG A 287 -1.91 19.96 9.91
N ARG A 288 -0.69 19.73 9.42
CA ARG A 288 -0.42 19.56 7.99
C ARG A 288 -1.09 18.31 7.43
N HIS A 289 -1.14 17.21 8.18
CA HIS A 289 -1.90 16.02 7.79
C HIS A 289 -3.40 16.34 7.70
N ALA A 290 -3.97 16.99 8.72
CA ALA A 290 -5.38 17.38 8.71
C ALA A 290 -5.72 18.32 7.54
N ASN A 291 -4.87 19.30 7.24
CA ASN A 291 -5.05 20.22 6.12
C ASN A 291 -4.96 19.50 4.77
N ARG A 292 -3.96 18.63 4.57
CA ARG A 292 -3.84 17.81 3.35
C ARG A 292 -5.07 16.90 3.18
N MET A 293 -5.51 16.22 4.24
CA MET A 293 -6.74 15.42 4.19
C MET A 293 -7.96 16.29 3.86
N LYS A 294 -8.05 17.51 4.38
CA LYS A 294 -9.15 18.44 4.05
C LYS A 294 -9.15 18.86 2.58
N GLU A 295 -7.97 19.15 2.02
CA GLU A 295 -7.80 19.48 0.60
C GLU A 295 -8.13 18.29 -0.29
N GLN A 296 -7.64 17.09 0.05
CA GLN A 296 -7.95 15.85 -0.66
C GLN A 296 -9.46 15.54 -0.63
N ARG A 297 -10.10 15.72 0.53
CA ARG A 297 -11.55 15.55 0.67
C ARG A 297 -12.32 16.52 -0.22
N LYS A 298 -11.91 17.79 -0.25
CA LYS A 298 -12.54 18.81 -1.10
C LYS A 298 -12.38 18.47 -2.58
N TYR A 299 -11.17 18.10 -3.01
CA TYR A 299 -10.90 17.68 -4.39
C TYR A 299 -11.78 16.50 -4.83
N LEU A 300 -11.87 15.46 -3.99
CA LEU A 300 -12.66 14.27 -4.32
C LEU A 300 -14.17 14.57 -4.35
N GLN A 301 -14.65 15.43 -3.45
CA GLN A 301 -16.03 15.92 -3.50
C GLN A 301 -16.31 16.71 -4.77
N ASP A 302 -15.40 17.62 -5.17
CA ASP A 302 -15.54 18.42 -6.39
C ASP A 302 -15.53 17.54 -7.65
N GLN A 303 -14.65 16.54 -7.73
CA GLN A 303 -14.64 15.57 -8.82
C GLN A 303 -15.93 14.76 -8.89
N LEU A 304 -16.41 14.22 -7.76
CA LEU A 304 -17.66 13.46 -7.72
C LEU A 304 -18.87 14.31 -8.10
N LEU A 305 -18.92 15.58 -7.67
CA LEU A 305 -19.97 16.53 -8.06
C LEU A 305 -19.92 16.86 -9.56
N SER A 306 -18.72 16.98 -10.14
CA SER A 306 -18.56 17.25 -11.57
C SER A 306 -18.98 16.06 -12.43
N ALA A 307 -18.65 14.84 -12.02
CA ALA A 307 -19.04 13.61 -12.73
C ALA A 307 -20.56 13.40 -12.72
N LYS A 308 -21.26 13.83 -11.66
CA LYS A 308 -22.72 13.75 -11.57
C LYS A 308 -23.45 14.76 -12.48
N LYS A 309 -22.77 15.79 -12.99
CA LYS A 309 -23.35 16.74 -13.95
C LYS A 309 -23.22 16.28 -15.41
N GLN A 310 -22.45 15.22 -15.67
CA GLN A 310 -22.20 14.68 -17.00
C GLN A 310 -23.00 13.39 -17.31
N GLU A 311 -23.68 12.84 -16.31
CA GLU A 311 -24.76 11.83 -16.45
C GLU A 311 -26.12 12.53 -16.50
#